data_AF-A0A9P9YRM1-F1
#
_entry.id   AF-A0A9P9YRM1-F1
#
_cell.length_a   1.000
_cell.length_b   1.000
_cell.length_c   1.000
_cell.angle_alpha   90.00
_cell.angle_beta   90.00
_cell.angle_gamma   90.00
#
_symmetry.space_group_name_H-M   'P 1'
#
loop_
_entity.id
_entity.type
_entity.pdbx_description
1 polymer ?
#
loop_
_entity_poly.entity_id
_entity_poly.type
_entity_poly.pdbx_seq_one_letter_code
_entity_poly.pdbx_strand_id
1 'polypeptide(L)'
;MSAKTSVWLAIFCALGCLIHDADLRNIQQKASQCGYQSCHPTKPNMLNVHLVAHTHDDVGWLKTVDQYYYGSETRIQKAGVQYIIDSVVEALLRDPEKRFIYVESAFFFKWWKEQTAKVQDAVMMLVEQGRLEFIGGAWSMNDEATTHYQSVIDQFSWGLRLLNDTFGECGRPRVGWQIDPFGHSREMASMFAQMGFDGMFFGRLDYQDKDERLMTKNAEMIWHGSANLGEEADLFSGALYNNYQAPDGFCFDILCSDAPIIDGKHSPDNNVKERIDTFLDFAKTQSQYYRTNNIIITMGGDFTYQAAQVYYKNLDKLIR
;
A
#
# COMPACT_ATOMS: atom_id res chain seq x y z
N MET A 1 42.95 34.74 -40.88
CA MET A 1 41.78 33.93 -41.31
C MET A 1 42.20 32.47 -41.20
N SER A 2 41.59 31.56 -40.45
CA SER A 2 40.35 31.55 -39.68
C SER A 2 40.57 30.57 -38.50
N ALA A 3 40.58 31.09 -37.28
CA ALA A 3 40.54 30.32 -36.03
C ALA A 3 39.21 30.65 -35.34
N LYS A 4 38.09 30.17 -35.90
CA LYS A 4 36.73 30.43 -35.39
C LYS A 4 35.73 29.28 -35.60
N THR A 5 36.17 28.03 -35.48
CA THR A 5 35.27 26.86 -35.64
C THR A 5 35.42 25.78 -34.57
N SER A 6 35.92 26.12 -33.39
CA SER A 6 36.13 25.14 -32.30
C SER A 6 35.47 25.50 -30.96
N VAL A 7 34.80 26.67 -30.86
CA VAL A 7 34.23 27.15 -29.58
C VAL A 7 32.73 26.88 -29.46
N TRP A 8 32.03 26.60 -30.55
CA TRP A 8 30.57 26.42 -30.53
C TRP A 8 30.07 25.01 -30.21
N LEU A 9 30.93 23.99 -30.25
CA LEU A 9 30.54 22.62 -29.87
C LEU A 9 30.67 22.34 -28.36
N ALA A 10 31.58 23.02 -27.66
CA ALA A 10 31.78 22.82 -26.23
C ALA A 10 30.71 23.51 -25.37
N ILE A 11 30.10 24.59 -25.89
CA ILE A 11 29.07 25.36 -25.16
C ILE A 11 27.71 24.64 -25.18
N PHE A 12 27.39 23.86 -26.22
CA PHE A 12 26.15 23.10 -26.29
C PHE A 12 26.13 21.83 -25.39
N CYS A 13 27.29 21.20 -25.14
CA CYS A 13 27.37 20.09 -24.18
C CYS A 13 27.32 20.58 -22.71
N ALA A 14 27.87 21.76 -22.41
CA ALA A 14 27.86 22.31 -21.05
C ALA A 14 26.46 22.83 -20.63
N LEU A 15 25.68 23.39 -21.57
CA LEU A 15 24.30 23.83 -21.30
C LEU A 15 23.28 22.67 -21.30
N GLY A 16 23.55 21.57 -22.00
CA GLY A 16 22.69 20.37 -21.99
C GLY A 16 22.81 19.53 -20.71
N CYS A 17 23.99 19.50 -20.07
CA CYS A 17 24.21 18.78 -18.82
C CYS A 17 23.80 19.56 -17.56
N LEU A 18 23.65 20.89 -17.64
CA LEU A 18 23.24 21.70 -16.48
C LEU A 18 21.71 21.80 -16.29
N ILE A 19 20.92 21.42 -17.30
CA ILE A 19 19.44 21.53 -17.24
C ILE A 19 18.80 20.23 -16.73
N HIS A 20 19.49 19.08 -16.75
CA HIS A 20 18.97 17.82 -16.22
C HIS A 20 19.36 17.51 -14.76
N ASP A 21 20.28 18.28 -14.19
CA ASP A 21 20.85 18.02 -12.86
C ASP A 21 20.38 19.02 -11.78
N ALA A 22 19.58 20.01 -12.19
CA ALA A 22 19.14 21.12 -11.35
C ALA A 22 17.80 20.88 -10.63
N ASP A 23 17.02 19.87 -11.01
CA ASP A 23 15.67 19.65 -10.47
C ASP A 23 15.59 18.61 -9.32
N LEU A 24 16.74 18.10 -8.87
CA LEU A 24 16.83 17.15 -7.73
C LEU A 24 17.51 17.75 -6.49
N ARG A 25 17.93 19.02 -6.53
CA ARG A 25 18.72 19.64 -5.45
C ARG A 25 17.98 20.68 -4.61
N ASN A 26 16.65 20.74 -4.71
CA ASN A 26 15.85 21.60 -3.85
C ASN A 26 14.71 20.85 -3.14
N ILE A 27 14.99 19.61 -2.72
CA ILE A 27 14.23 19.00 -1.64
C ILE A 27 14.72 19.69 -0.37
N GLN A 28 14.07 20.81 -0.01
CA GLN A 28 14.15 21.34 1.34
C GLN A 28 14.02 20.15 2.29
N GLN A 29 15.01 19.99 3.18
CA GLN A 29 15.03 19.00 4.25
C GLN A 29 13.88 19.32 5.21
N LYS A 30 12.66 19.03 4.78
CA LYS A 30 11.45 19.07 5.57
C LYS A 30 11.68 18.05 6.68
N ALA A 31 11.38 18.43 7.92
CA ALA A 31 11.42 17.49 9.03
C ALA A 31 10.65 16.21 8.64
N SER A 32 11.15 15.04 9.03
CA SER A 32 10.50 13.75 8.75
C SER A 32 9.02 13.83 9.12
N GLN A 33 8.14 13.69 8.12
CA GLN A 33 6.69 13.71 8.26
C GLN A 33 6.19 12.29 7.96
N CYS A 34 6.55 11.32 8.81
CA CYS A 34 6.11 9.93 8.71
C CYS A 34 5.09 9.59 9.79
N GLY A 35 4.50 8.39 9.75
CA GLY A 35 3.41 8.00 10.66
C GLY A 35 2.18 8.91 10.52
N TYR A 36 1.40 9.08 11.60
CA TYR A 36 0.14 9.83 11.55
C TYR A 36 0.25 11.30 11.13
N GLN A 37 1.44 11.91 11.25
CA GLN A 37 1.65 13.29 10.81
C GLN A 37 1.76 13.42 9.28
N SER A 38 1.95 12.30 8.56
CA SER A 38 2.01 12.26 7.09
C SER A 38 0.64 12.18 6.43
N CYS A 39 -0.41 11.83 7.21
CA CYS A 39 -1.75 11.61 6.70
C CYS A 39 -2.34 12.85 6.04
N HIS A 40 -3.07 12.65 4.95
CA HIS A 40 -3.82 13.74 4.33
C HIS A 40 -4.89 14.30 5.27
N PRO A 41 -5.13 15.62 5.25
CA PRO A 41 -6.15 16.22 6.09
C PRO A 41 -7.54 15.71 5.69
N THR A 42 -8.33 15.32 6.67
CA THR A 42 -9.75 14.99 6.48
C THR A 42 -10.58 16.26 6.38
N LYS A 43 -11.75 16.15 5.74
CA LYS A 43 -12.75 17.22 5.68
C LYS A 43 -13.82 16.96 6.75
N PRO A 44 -13.93 17.83 7.78
CA PRO A 44 -14.99 17.71 8.78
C PRO A 44 -16.37 17.80 8.13
N ASN A 45 -17.35 17.08 8.69
CA ASN A 45 -18.74 17.04 8.21
C ASN A 45 -18.94 16.49 6.78
N MET A 46 -17.91 15.88 6.19
CA MET A 46 -18.02 15.11 4.94
C MET A 46 -17.72 13.64 5.21
N LEU A 47 -18.19 12.76 4.33
CA LEU A 47 -17.64 11.41 4.24
C LEU A 47 -16.21 11.50 3.68
N ASN A 48 -15.25 10.96 4.41
CA ASN A 48 -13.86 10.85 4.02
C ASN A 48 -13.61 9.42 3.53
N VAL A 49 -13.31 9.30 2.23
CA VAL A 49 -13.01 8.03 1.58
C VAL A 49 -11.49 7.90 1.47
N HIS A 50 -10.93 6.98 2.25
CA HIS A 50 -9.51 6.70 2.29
C HIS A 50 -9.19 5.63 1.25
N LEU A 51 -8.72 6.05 0.07
CA LEU A 51 -8.24 5.14 -0.97
C LEU A 51 -6.87 4.59 -0.57
N VAL A 52 -6.81 3.31 -0.23
CA VAL A 52 -5.58 2.66 0.23
C VAL A 52 -5.03 1.78 -0.89
N ALA A 53 -4.00 2.29 -1.58
CA ALA A 53 -3.28 1.56 -2.61
C ALA A 53 -2.37 0.49 -1.99
N HIS A 54 -2.54 -0.77 -2.38
CA HIS A 54 -1.79 -1.91 -1.86
C HIS A 54 -1.66 -3.02 -2.90
N THR A 55 -0.75 -3.96 -2.65
CA THR A 55 -0.67 -5.27 -3.31
C THR A 55 -0.69 -6.35 -2.24
N HIS A 56 -1.25 -7.51 -2.57
CA HIS A 56 -1.09 -8.70 -1.74
C HIS A 56 -0.11 -9.65 -2.42
N ASP A 57 1.08 -9.80 -1.85
CA ASP A 57 2.18 -10.56 -2.45
C ASP A 57 2.44 -11.84 -1.65
N ASP A 58 1.73 -12.94 -1.97
CA ASP A 58 1.94 -14.23 -1.30
C ASP A 58 3.40 -14.66 -1.34
N VAL A 59 3.98 -14.93 -0.17
CA VAL A 59 5.36 -15.47 -0.02
C VAL A 59 5.38 -16.97 -0.30
N GLY A 60 4.92 -17.33 -1.51
CA GLY A 60 4.72 -18.70 -1.97
C GLY A 60 3.27 -19.18 -1.82
N TRP A 61 2.68 -19.67 -2.91
CA TRP A 61 1.32 -20.21 -2.97
C TRP A 61 1.15 -21.08 -4.21
N LEU A 62 0.80 -20.49 -5.37
CA LEU A 62 0.76 -21.20 -6.65
C LEU A 62 2.15 -21.29 -7.30
N LYS A 63 2.99 -20.30 -7.03
CA LYS A 63 4.41 -20.27 -7.43
C LYS A 63 5.31 -20.26 -6.21
N THR A 64 6.59 -20.58 -6.41
CA THR A 64 7.61 -20.39 -5.37
C THR A 64 7.90 -18.91 -5.14
N VAL A 65 8.52 -18.58 -4.00
CA VAL A 65 8.93 -17.20 -3.67
C VAL A 65 9.76 -16.58 -4.80
N ASP A 66 10.79 -17.27 -5.31
CA ASP A 66 11.63 -16.73 -6.37
C ASP A 66 10.89 -16.60 -7.72
N GLN A 67 9.95 -17.49 -8.01
CA GLN A 67 9.12 -17.40 -9.21
C GLN A 67 8.14 -16.22 -9.15
N TYR A 68 7.61 -15.90 -7.95
CA TYR A 68 6.84 -14.67 -7.72
C TYR A 68 7.72 -13.44 -7.80
N TYR A 69 8.91 -13.46 -7.19
CA TYR A 69 9.83 -12.33 -7.21
C TYR A 69 10.25 -11.95 -8.62
N TYR A 70 10.82 -12.91 -9.37
CA TYR A 70 11.37 -12.66 -10.71
C TYR A 70 10.29 -12.56 -11.80
N GLY A 71 9.07 -13.06 -11.53
CA GLY A 71 7.98 -13.08 -12.49
C GLY A 71 8.04 -14.20 -13.52
N SER A 72 8.66 -15.33 -13.17
CA SER A 72 8.66 -16.53 -14.02
C SER A 72 7.37 -17.35 -13.84
N GLU A 73 7.21 -18.40 -14.65
CA GLU A 73 6.03 -19.29 -14.62
C GLU A 73 4.69 -18.56 -14.79
N THR A 74 4.64 -17.57 -15.69
CA THR A 74 3.45 -16.73 -15.93
C THR A 74 2.22 -17.48 -16.42
N ARG A 75 2.38 -18.73 -16.88
CA ARG A 75 1.27 -19.63 -17.22
C ARG A 75 0.53 -20.14 -15.98
N ILE A 76 1.20 -20.21 -14.82
CA ILE A 76 0.58 -20.57 -13.53
C ILE A 76 -0.16 -19.35 -12.98
N GLN A 77 0.56 -18.23 -12.83
CA GLN A 77 -0.01 -16.96 -12.39
C GLN A 77 0.87 -15.80 -12.88
N LYS A 78 0.24 -14.77 -13.45
CA LYS A 78 0.91 -13.55 -13.92
C LYS A 78 1.22 -12.63 -12.72
N ALA A 79 2.38 -12.78 -12.13
CA ALA A 79 2.79 -12.04 -10.95
C ALA A 79 4.31 -11.89 -10.95
N GLY A 80 4.84 -10.68 -10.70
CA GLY A 80 6.27 -10.38 -10.67
C GLY A 80 6.58 -9.26 -9.69
N VAL A 81 6.93 -9.61 -8.44
CA VAL A 81 7.00 -8.66 -7.31
C VAL A 81 8.08 -7.58 -7.50
N GLN A 82 9.22 -7.90 -8.11
CA GLN A 82 10.24 -6.89 -8.39
C GLN A 82 9.69 -5.72 -9.24
N TYR A 83 8.84 -6.04 -10.23
CA TYR A 83 8.24 -5.03 -11.12
C TYR A 83 7.16 -4.21 -10.39
N ILE A 84 6.48 -4.82 -9.42
CA ILE A 84 5.52 -4.12 -8.57
C ILE A 84 6.25 -3.05 -7.78
N ILE A 85 7.30 -3.42 -7.03
CA ILE A 85 8.04 -2.48 -6.17
C ILE A 85 8.72 -1.40 -7.03
N ASP A 86 9.36 -1.76 -8.14
CA ASP A 86 9.98 -0.79 -9.07
C ASP A 86 8.97 0.26 -9.54
N SER A 87 7.82 -0.18 -10.06
CA SER A 87 6.83 0.73 -10.63
C SER A 87 6.13 1.58 -9.58
N VAL A 88 5.90 1.05 -8.37
CA VAL A 88 5.38 1.81 -7.22
C VAL A 88 6.36 2.90 -6.83
N VAL A 89 7.66 2.59 -6.65
CA VAL A 89 8.68 3.58 -6.31
C VAL A 89 8.74 4.68 -7.36
N GLU A 90 8.74 4.34 -8.65
CA GLU A 90 8.67 5.33 -9.73
C GLU A 90 7.42 6.21 -9.67
N ALA A 91 6.25 5.61 -9.45
CA ALA A 91 4.98 6.35 -9.39
C ALA A 91 4.95 7.31 -8.19
N LEU A 92 5.45 6.87 -7.04
CA LEU A 92 5.60 7.73 -5.87
C LEU A 92 6.57 8.87 -6.15
N LEU A 93 7.76 8.61 -6.72
CA LEU A 93 8.72 9.69 -7.02
C LEU A 93 8.18 10.79 -7.95
N ARG A 94 7.24 10.46 -8.84
CA ARG A 94 6.66 11.41 -9.80
C ARG A 94 5.65 12.39 -9.20
N ASP A 95 4.98 12.05 -8.09
CA ASP A 95 3.92 12.89 -7.54
C ASP A 95 3.86 12.79 -6.00
N PRO A 96 4.10 13.88 -5.25
CA PRO A 96 4.14 13.89 -3.79
C PRO A 96 2.84 13.53 -3.08
N GLU A 97 1.68 13.56 -3.77
CA GLU A 97 0.38 13.23 -3.16
C GLU A 97 0.12 11.72 -3.13
N LYS A 98 0.84 10.93 -3.94
CA LYS A 98 0.65 9.48 -3.99
C LYS A 98 1.18 8.80 -2.73
N ARG A 99 0.44 7.79 -2.27
CA ARG A 99 0.73 6.93 -1.11
C ARG A 99 0.60 5.47 -1.50
N PHE A 100 1.41 4.60 -0.90
CA PHE A 100 1.32 3.15 -1.04
C PHE A 100 1.65 2.45 0.27
N ILE A 101 0.92 1.39 0.60
CA ILE A 101 1.26 0.50 1.73
C ILE A 101 1.90 -0.80 1.21
N TYR A 102 2.96 -1.26 1.87
CA TYR A 102 3.63 -2.52 1.55
C TYR A 102 3.75 -3.41 2.81
N VAL A 103 3.64 -4.73 2.65
CA VAL A 103 3.42 -5.65 3.78
C VAL A 103 4.54 -6.68 3.93
N GLU A 104 4.79 -7.51 2.90
CA GLU A 104 5.65 -8.69 3.01
C GLU A 104 7.14 -8.33 2.96
N SER A 105 7.78 -8.14 4.13
CA SER A 105 9.18 -7.70 4.19
C SER A 105 10.16 -8.69 3.53
N ALA A 106 9.80 -9.97 3.38
CA ALA A 106 10.59 -10.95 2.64
C ALA A 106 10.88 -10.50 1.20
N PHE A 107 9.86 -10.06 0.47
CA PHE A 107 10.02 -9.59 -0.90
C PHE A 107 10.69 -8.22 -0.93
N PHE A 108 10.28 -7.31 -0.05
CA PHE A 108 10.88 -5.98 0.02
C PHE A 108 12.39 -6.05 0.23
N PHE A 109 12.87 -6.86 1.19
CA PHE A 109 14.30 -6.97 1.47
C PHE A 109 15.07 -7.83 0.46
N LYS A 110 14.39 -8.70 -0.30
CA LYS A 110 14.99 -9.33 -1.48
C LYS A 110 15.25 -8.27 -2.55
N TRP A 111 14.25 -7.43 -2.85
CA TRP A 111 14.36 -6.29 -3.76
C TRP A 111 15.40 -5.27 -3.33
N TRP A 112 15.37 -4.85 -2.06
CA TRP A 112 16.25 -3.83 -1.48
C TRP A 112 17.75 -4.12 -1.70
N LYS A 113 18.15 -5.38 -1.61
CA LYS A 113 19.54 -5.83 -1.77
C LYS A 113 20.06 -5.71 -3.19
N GLU A 114 19.17 -5.68 -4.18
CA GLU A 114 19.51 -5.54 -5.60
C GLU A 114 19.63 -4.06 -6.03
N GLN A 115 19.21 -3.13 -5.17
CA GLN A 115 19.10 -1.72 -5.52
C GLN A 115 20.42 -0.96 -5.41
N THR A 116 20.57 0.03 -6.28
CA THR A 116 21.67 1.01 -6.19
C THR A 116 21.47 1.96 -5.00
N ALA A 117 22.54 2.55 -4.50
CA ALA A 117 22.48 3.56 -3.43
C ALA A 117 21.49 4.70 -3.76
N LYS A 118 21.43 5.14 -5.03
CA LYS A 118 20.49 6.18 -5.48
C LYS A 118 19.02 5.76 -5.29
N VAL A 119 18.69 4.51 -5.59
CA VAL A 119 17.32 4.00 -5.42
C VAL A 119 17.02 3.79 -3.93
N GLN A 120 17.98 3.28 -3.17
CA GLN A 120 17.86 3.15 -1.71
C GLN A 120 17.61 4.50 -1.04
N ASP A 121 18.37 5.55 -1.40
CA ASP A 121 18.17 6.92 -0.90
C ASP A 121 16.78 7.46 -1.26
N ALA A 122 16.32 7.21 -2.49
CA ALA A 122 14.99 7.63 -2.93
C ALA A 122 13.88 6.96 -2.13
N VAL A 123 14.02 5.66 -1.83
CA VAL A 123 13.05 4.92 -1.02
C VAL A 123 13.09 5.35 0.45
N MET A 124 14.28 5.54 1.04
CA MET A 124 14.41 6.08 2.40
C MET A 124 13.66 7.41 2.51
N MET A 125 13.85 8.33 1.55
CA MET A 125 13.12 9.58 1.49
C MET A 125 11.59 9.37 1.40
N LEU A 126 11.10 8.43 0.58
CA LEU A 126 9.66 8.13 0.47
C LEU A 126 9.09 7.62 1.79
N VAL A 127 9.83 6.81 2.54
CA VAL A 127 9.42 6.29 3.86
C VAL A 127 9.44 7.41 4.92
N GLU A 128 10.48 8.25 4.93
CA GLU A 128 10.59 9.42 5.83
C GLU A 128 9.48 10.46 5.61
N GLN A 129 8.95 10.54 4.39
CA GLN A 129 7.81 11.39 4.03
C GLN A 129 6.45 10.70 4.25
N GLY A 130 6.44 9.45 4.74
CA GLY A 130 5.23 8.65 4.93
C GLY A 130 4.48 8.36 3.63
N ARG A 131 5.19 8.29 2.50
CA ARG A 131 4.63 8.07 1.17
C ARG A 131 4.65 6.61 0.73
N LEU A 132 5.69 5.91 1.15
CA LEU A 132 5.69 4.45 1.23
C LEU A 132 5.61 4.09 2.72
N GLU A 133 4.55 3.38 3.10
CA GLU A 133 4.34 2.97 4.49
C GLU A 133 4.39 1.44 4.60
N PHE A 134 5.10 0.94 5.61
CA PHE A 134 5.07 -0.48 5.95
C PHE A 134 3.98 -0.75 6.97
N ILE A 135 3.10 -1.70 6.67
CA ILE A 135 2.06 -2.17 7.60
C ILE A 135 2.18 -3.68 7.78
N GLY A 136 1.81 -4.20 8.94
CA GLY A 136 2.21 -5.55 9.36
C GLY A 136 3.72 -5.63 9.59
N GLY A 137 4.52 -5.67 8.52
CA GLY A 137 5.99 -5.58 8.55
C GLY A 137 6.71 -6.85 9.01
N ALA A 138 5.98 -7.96 9.15
CA ALA A 138 6.58 -9.27 9.38
C ALA A 138 7.26 -9.81 8.12
N TRP A 139 7.97 -10.94 8.23
CA TRP A 139 8.59 -11.59 7.07
C TRP A 139 7.54 -12.00 6.03
N SER A 140 6.42 -12.56 6.47
CA SER A 140 5.22 -12.82 5.68
C SER A 140 3.97 -12.51 6.48
N MET A 141 2.83 -12.34 5.81
CA MET A 141 1.52 -12.42 6.44
C MET A 141 1.29 -13.87 6.89
N ASN A 142 1.46 -14.16 8.18
CA ASN A 142 1.37 -15.53 8.68
C ASN A 142 -0.08 -16.00 8.80
N ASP A 143 -0.28 -17.32 8.64
CA ASP A 143 -1.50 -17.98 9.08
C ASP A 143 -1.70 -17.83 10.59
N GLU A 144 -2.96 -17.85 11.03
CA GLU A 144 -3.35 -17.68 12.44
C GLU A 144 -3.92 -18.96 13.07
N ALA A 145 -4.14 -20.03 12.29
CA ALA A 145 -4.69 -21.29 12.81
C ALA A 145 -3.62 -22.32 13.17
N THR A 146 -2.57 -22.44 12.35
CA THR A 146 -1.59 -23.53 12.39
C THR A 146 -0.19 -23.08 12.81
N THR A 147 -0.03 -21.80 13.16
CA THR A 147 1.24 -21.24 13.63
C THR A 147 1.37 -21.35 15.15
N HIS A 148 2.61 -21.59 15.60
CA HIS A 148 2.94 -21.46 17.01
C HIS A 148 3.33 -20.01 17.30
N TYR A 149 2.88 -19.45 18.43
CA TYR A 149 3.12 -18.04 18.77
C TYR A 149 4.61 -17.66 18.74
N GLN A 150 5.52 -18.56 19.13
CA GLN A 150 6.96 -18.31 19.03
C GLN A 150 7.42 -18.09 17.58
N SER A 151 6.92 -18.88 16.62
CA SER A 151 7.24 -18.69 15.21
C SER A 151 6.68 -17.38 14.66
N VAL A 152 5.51 -16.95 15.15
CA VAL A 152 4.95 -15.64 14.82
C VAL A 152 5.85 -14.53 15.38
N ILE A 153 6.27 -14.62 16.64
CA ILE A 153 7.19 -13.64 17.24
C ILE A 153 8.52 -13.60 16.48
N ASP A 154 9.10 -14.75 16.12
CA ASP A 154 10.38 -14.82 15.40
C ASP A 154 10.29 -14.13 14.03
N GLN A 155 9.24 -14.42 13.25
CA GLN A 155 9.09 -13.88 11.91
C GLN A 155 8.73 -12.38 11.91
N PHE A 156 7.96 -11.91 12.90
CA PHE A 156 7.77 -10.48 13.15
C PHE A 156 9.06 -9.80 13.58
N SER A 157 9.77 -10.36 14.56
CA SER A 157 11.02 -9.80 15.08
C SER A 157 12.05 -9.64 13.97
N TRP A 158 12.13 -10.59 13.04
CA TRP A 158 13.02 -10.52 11.90
C TRP A 158 12.65 -9.39 10.93
N GLY A 159 11.39 -9.33 10.48
CA GLY A 159 10.93 -8.29 9.55
C GLY A 159 11.02 -6.88 10.16
N LEU A 160 10.50 -6.71 11.37
CA LEU A 160 10.49 -5.44 12.09
C LEU A 160 11.90 -4.94 12.41
N ARG A 161 12.83 -5.85 12.74
CA ARG A 161 14.24 -5.48 12.94
C ARG A 161 14.85 -4.93 11.65
N LEU A 162 14.67 -5.60 10.51
CA LEU A 162 15.25 -5.12 9.26
C LEU A 162 14.66 -3.77 8.85
N LEU A 163 13.35 -3.57 9.03
CA LEU A 163 12.70 -2.27 8.83
C LEU A 163 13.32 -1.19 9.73
N ASN A 164 13.48 -1.48 11.02
CA ASN A 164 14.09 -0.54 11.96
C ASN A 164 15.56 -0.23 11.65
N ASP A 165 16.36 -1.25 11.34
CA ASP A 165 17.78 -1.11 11.00
C ASP A 165 17.98 -0.31 9.70
N THR A 166 16.97 -0.28 8.81
CA THR A 166 17.04 0.37 7.48
C THR A 166 16.40 1.76 7.46
N PHE A 167 15.24 1.93 8.11
CA PHE A 167 14.40 3.14 8.00
C PHE A 167 14.12 3.81 9.35
N GLY A 168 14.64 3.26 10.46
CA GLY A 168 14.42 3.77 11.81
C GLY A 168 12.93 3.86 12.18
N GLU A 169 12.58 4.88 12.97
CA GLU A 169 11.20 5.11 13.44
C GLU A 169 10.18 5.27 12.31
N CYS A 170 10.58 5.79 11.14
CA CYS A 170 9.66 5.93 10.01
C CYS A 170 9.35 4.61 9.31
N GLY A 171 10.19 3.59 9.48
CA GLY A 171 9.91 2.23 9.00
C GLY A 171 9.05 1.39 9.95
N ARG A 172 8.71 1.90 11.14
CA ARG A 172 7.96 1.15 12.15
C ARG A 172 6.47 1.09 11.78
N PRO A 173 5.90 -0.11 11.54
CA PRO A 173 4.48 -0.27 11.31
C PRO A 173 3.63 0.16 12.51
N ARG A 174 2.45 0.72 12.22
CA ARG A 174 1.44 1.12 13.22
C ARG A 174 0.20 0.23 13.21
N VAL A 175 -0.09 -0.39 12.06
CA VAL A 175 -1.30 -1.17 11.83
C VAL A 175 -0.95 -2.57 11.33
N GLY A 176 -1.58 -3.59 11.91
CA GLY A 176 -1.52 -4.96 11.45
C GLY A 176 -2.39 -5.16 10.21
N TRP A 177 -1.94 -5.99 9.27
CA TRP A 177 -2.63 -6.23 8.01
C TRP A 177 -2.74 -7.73 7.78
N GLN A 178 -3.87 -8.32 8.17
CA GLN A 178 -4.16 -9.75 8.09
C GLN A 178 -5.34 -9.97 7.15
N ILE A 179 -5.17 -9.58 5.89
CA ILE A 179 -6.28 -9.56 4.93
C ILE A 179 -6.68 -10.94 4.42
N ASP A 180 -5.73 -11.88 4.38
CA ASP A 180 -5.92 -13.18 3.73
C ASP A 180 -5.84 -14.46 4.61
N PRO A 181 -5.44 -14.45 5.89
CA PRO A 181 -5.57 -15.64 6.74
C PRO A 181 -7.01 -16.14 6.84
N PHE A 182 -7.19 -17.46 6.89
CA PHE A 182 -8.51 -18.10 6.90
C PHE A 182 -9.12 -18.16 8.30
N GLY A 183 -9.50 -16.98 8.81
CA GLY A 183 -9.93 -16.78 10.19
C GLY A 183 -8.82 -16.20 11.04
N HIS A 184 -9.20 -15.62 12.18
CA HIS A 184 -8.30 -14.83 13.00
C HIS A 184 -8.27 -15.32 14.45
N SER A 185 -7.08 -15.42 15.02
CA SER A 185 -6.85 -15.91 16.37
C SER A 185 -6.88 -14.76 17.37
N ARG A 186 -7.47 -15.01 18.54
CA ARG A 186 -7.41 -14.05 19.66
C ARG A 186 -5.96 -13.75 20.08
N GLU A 187 -5.07 -14.73 19.94
CA GLU A 187 -3.65 -14.60 20.26
C GLU A 187 -2.94 -13.60 19.34
N MET A 188 -3.28 -13.56 18.05
CA MET A 188 -2.70 -12.57 17.13
C MET A 188 -3.03 -11.14 17.53
N ALA A 189 -4.28 -10.88 17.93
CA ALA A 189 -4.70 -9.58 18.45
C ALA A 189 -3.90 -9.20 19.72
N SER A 190 -3.73 -10.16 20.65
CA SER A 190 -2.92 -9.95 21.86
C SER A 190 -1.45 -9.68 21.55
N MET A 191 -0.86 -10.37 20.58
CA MET A 191 0.52 -10.16 20.17
C MET A 191 0.71 -8.80 19.48
N PHE A 192 -0.20 -8.40 18.59
CA PHE A 192 -0.16 -7.07 17.95
C PHE A 192 -0.20 -5.95 18.99
N ALA A 193 -1.11 -6.01 19.96
CA ALA A 193 -1.19 -5.03 21.04
C ALA A 193 0.13 -4.97 21.84
N GLN A 194 0.69 -6.11 22.23
CA GLN A 194 1.97 -6.19 22.95
C GLN A 194 3.18 -5.73 22.11
N MET A 195 3.13 -5.88 20.79
CA MET A 195 4.14 -5.33 19.86
C MET A 195 3.97 -3.81 19.65
N GLY A 196 2.93 -3.20 20.22
CA GLY A 196 2.67 -1.76 20.15
C GLY A 196 2.06 -1.33 18.83
N PHE A 197 1.26 -2.19 18.20
CA PHE A 197 0.37 -1.80 17.11
C PHE A 197 -0.87 -1.11 17.65
N ASP A 198 -1.34 -0.10 16.92
CA ASP A 198 -2.51 0.70 17.30
C ASP A 198 -3.82 0.01 16.86
N GLY A 199 -3.75 -0.85 15.84
CA GLY A 199 -4.88 -1.65 15.38
C GLY A 199 -4.53 -2.68 14.31
N MET A 200 -5.52 -3.40 13.82
CA MET A 200 -5.41 -4.31 12.68
C MET A 200 -6.63 -4.24 11.77
N PHE A 201 -6.43 -4.52 10.48
CA PHE A 201 -7.51 -4.78 9.53
C PHE A 201 -7.40 -6.20 8.98
N PHE A 202 -8.56 -6.80 8.71
CA PHE A 202 -8.67 -8.13 8.16
C PHE A 202 -9.84 -8.29 7.18
N GLY A 203 -9.69 -9.21 6.23
CA GLY A 203 -10.66 -9.42 5.16
C GLY A 203 -11.63 -10.57 5.41
N ARG A 204 -11.13 -11.67 6.00
CA ARG A 204 -11.84 -12.95 6.08
C ARG A 204 -12.47 -13.18 7.45
N LEU A 205 -13.76 -13.50 7.45
CA LEU A 205 -14.52 -13.90 8.62
C LEU A 205 -15.72 -14.73 8.15
N ASP A 206 -16.39 -15.42 9.06
CA ASP A 206 -17.62 -16.14 8.73
C ASP A 206 -18.64 -15.18 8.09
N TYR A 207 -19.31 -15.62 7.03
CA TYR A 207 -20.21 -14.76 6.28
C TYR A 207 -21.43 -14.32 7.11
N GLN A 208 -21.92 -15.16 8.03
CA GLN A 208 -23.01 -14.81 8.95
C GLN A 208 -22.55 -13.74 9.94
N ASP A 209 -21.33 -13.88 10.48
CA ASP A 209 -20.74 -12.87 11.37
C ASP A 209 -20.50 -11.55 10.62
N LYS A 210 -20.05 -11.61 9.36
CA LYS A 210 -19.89 -10.42 8.52
C LYS A 210 -21.21 -9.68 8.33
N ASP A 211 -22.26 -10.39 7.95
CA ASP A 211 -23.59 -9.80 7.74
C ASP A 211 -24.11 -9.17 9.05
N GLU A 212 -23.99 -9.89 10.17
CA GLU A 212 -24.39 -9.36 11.47
C GLU A 212 -23.60 -8.10 11.84
N ARG A 213 -22.27 -8.12 11.72
CA ARG A 213 -21.40 -6.97 12.04
C ARG A 213 -21.69 -5.77 11.18
N LEU A 214 -21.89 -5.93 9.88
CA LEU A 214 -22.22 -4.82 9.00
C LEU A 214 -23.59 -4.23 9.38
N MET A 215 -24.62 -5.09 9.53
CA MET A 215 -25.97 -4.64 9.87
C MET A 215 -26.06 -3.98 11.26
N THR A 216 -25.23 -4.41 12.21
CA THR A 216 -25.18 -3.85 13.58
C THR A 216 -24.09 -2.79 13.76
N LYS A 217 -23.34 -2.45 12.71
CA LYS A 217 -22.20 -1.51 12.75
C LYS A 217 -21.12 -1.88 13.76
N ASN A 218 -20.80 -3.17 13.86
CA ASN A 218 -19.78 -3.76 14.72
C ASN A 218 -18.61 -4.37 13.92
N ALA A 219 -18.44 -3.95 12.66
CA ALA A 219 -17.28 -4.31 11.85
C ALA A 219 -15.98 -3.69 12.38
N GLU A 220 -16.08 -2.57 13.11
CA GLU A 220 -14.98 -1.94 13.84
C GLU A 220 -15.22 -2.09 15.34
N MET A 221 -14.26 -2.66 16.06
CA MET A 221 -14.37 -2.93 17.49
C MET A 221 -13.02 -2.82 18.21
N ILE A 222 -13.05 -2.72 19.54
CA ILE A 222 -11.89 -3.05 20.36
C ILE A 222 -11.92 -4.56 20.59
N TRP A 223 -10.90 -5.25 20.12
CA TRP A 223 -10.74 -6.68 20.34
C TRP A 223 -9.90 -6.91 21.59
N HIS A 224 -10.55 -7.45 22.64
CA HIS A 224 -9.89 -7.88 23.86
C HIS A 224 -9.12 -9.20 23.61
N GLY A 225 -7.81 -9.08 23.35
CA GLY A 225 -6.94 -10.20 22.96
C GLY A 225 -6.59 -11.16 24.10
N SER A 226 -6.75 -10.76 25.36
CA SER A 226 -6.39 -11.60 26.51
C SER A 226 -7.34 -11.40 27.69
N ALA A 227 -7.74 -12.52 28.31
CA ALA A 227 -8.51 -12.49 29.55
C ALA A 227 -7.66 -12.09 30.78
N ASN A 228 -6.33 -12.07 30.64
CA ASN A 228 -5.39 -11.91 31.75
C ASN A 228 -4.62 -10.59 31.72
N LEU A 229 -4.46 -9.98 30.54
CA LEU A 229 -3.64 -8.78 30.35
C LEU A 229 -4.46 -7.48 30.34
N GLY A 230 -5.79 -7.57 30.31
CA GLY A 230 -6.67 -6.40 30.29
C GLY A 230 -6.36 -5.49 29.09
N GLU A 231 -6.30 -4.18 29.34
CA GLU A 231 -6.11 -3.15 28.30
C GLU A 231 -4.76 -3.28 27.55
N GLU A 232 -3.75 -3.94 28.12
CA GLU A 232 -2.46 -4.18 27.43
C GLU A 232 -2.58 -5.12 26.23
N ALA A 233 -3.70 -5.84 26.12
CA ALA A 233 -4.02 -6.72 25.00
C ALA A 233 -5.24 -6.24 24.19
N ASP A 234 -5.68 -4.99 24.39
CA ASP A 234 -6.76 -4.39 23.62
C ASP A 234 -6.23 -3.85 22.29
N LEU A 235 -6.86 -4.24 21.19
CA LEU A 235 -6.45 -3.83 19.84
C LEU A 235 -7.66 -3.35 19.04
N PHE A 236 -7.58 -2.16 18.45
CA PHE A 236 -8.59 -1.74 17.47
C PHE A 236 -8.57 -2.69 16.28
N SER A 237 -9.71 -3.25 15.92
CA SER A 237 -9.81 -4.27 14.88
C SER A 237 -10.95 -3.93 13.92
N GLY A 238 -10.64 -3.89 12.62
CA GLY A 238 -11.58 -3.56 11.55
C GLY A 238 -11.73 -4.68 10.52
N ALA A 239 -12.95 -5.23 10.41
CA ALA A 239 -13.32 -6.09 9.30
C ALA A 239 -13.57 -5.25 8.04
N LEU A 240 -12.87 -5.57 6.95
CA LEU A 240 -12.99 -4.85 5.69
C LEU A 240 -14.29 -5.20 4.94
N TYR A 241 -14.86 -4.18 4.29
CA TYR A 241 -16.14 -4.29 3.61
C TYR A 241 -16.09 -5.25 2.42
N ASN A 242 -15.16 -5.01 1.48
CA ASN A 242 -15.04 -5.76 0.23
C ASN A 242 -13.85 -6.74 0.24
N ASN A 243 -13.73 -7.52 1.32
CA ASN A 243 -12.56 -8.35 1.57
C ASN A 243 -11.30 -7.46 1.52
N TYR A 244 -10.42 -7.61 0.53
CA TYR A 244 -9.27 -6.72 0.33
C TYR A 244 -9.11 -6.29 -1.13
N GLN A 245 -10.18 -6.38 -1.92
CA GLN A 245 -10.16 -6.07 -3.34
C GLN A 245 -10.61 -4.64 -3.61
N ALA A 246 -10.19 -4.08 -4.75
CA ALA A 246 -10.82 -2.91 -5.32
C ALA A 246 -12.35 -3.10 -5.47
N PRO A 247 -13.16 -2.03 -5.37
CA PRO A 247 -14.58 -2.12 -5.68
C PRO A 247 -14.80 -2.70 -7.08
N ASP A 248 -15.88 -3.48 -7.26
CA ASP A 248 -16.21 -4.09 -8.54
C ASP A 248 -16.22 -3.05 -9.67
N GLY A 249 -15.47 -3.32 -10.73
CA GLY A 249 -15.30 -2.40 -11.85
C GLY A 249 -14.20 -1.37 -11.66
N PHE A 250 -13.51 -1.29 -10.52
CA PHE A 250 -12.45 -0.32 -10.22
C PHE A 250 -11.06 -0.95 -10.04
N CYS A 251 -10.85 -2.18 -10.52
CA CYS A 251 -9.50 -2.73 -10.63
C CYS A 251 -8.78 -2.14 -11.85
N PHE A 252 -7.85 -1.21 -11.61
CA PHE A 252 -7.11 -0.52 -12.68
C PHE A 252 -5.75 -1.14 -13.01
N ASP A 253 -5.49 -2.35 -12.51
CA ASP A 253 -4.25 -3.05 -12.80
C ASP A 253 -4.24 -3.66 -14.22
N ILE A 254 -3.05 -3.90 -14.77
CA ILE A 254 -2.87 -4.57 -16.05
C ILE A 254 -3.32 -6.03 -16.05
N LEU A 255 -3.53 -6.62 -14.86
CA LEU A 255 -4.13 -7.94 -14.70
C LEU A 255 -5.65 -7.93 -14.84
N CYS A 256 -6.28 -6.76 -14.74
CA CYS A 256 -7.73 -6.60 -14.73
C CYS A 256 -8.28 -6.18 -16.10
N SER A 257 -9.58 -6.40 -16.30
CA SER A 257 -10.29 -6.10 -17.54
C SER A 257 -11.29 -4.94 -17.39
N ASP A 258 -11.25 -4.22 -16.28
CA ASP A 258 -12.19 -3.15 -16.00
C ASP A 258 -11.91 -1.91 -16.88
N ALA A 259 -12.97 -1.16 -17.18
CA ALA A 259 -12.85 0.05 -17.97
C ALA A 259 -12.04 1.12 -17.20
N PRO A 260 -11.06 1.78 -17.85
CA PRO A 260 -10.40 2.94 -17.25
C PRO A 260 -11.37 4.13 -17.19
N ILE A 261 -10.95 5.20 -16.49
CA ILE A 261 -11.65 6.48 -16.55
C ILE A 261 -11.24 7.21 -17.83
N ILE A 262 -12.20 7.40 -18.73
CA ILE A 262 -12.06 8.05 -20.03
C ILE A 262 -12.66 9.46 -19.91
N ASP A 263 -11.79 10.44 -19.73
CA ASP A 263 -12.11 11.86 -19.48
C ASP A 263 -11.89 12.76 -20.71
N GLY A 264 -11.67 12.16 -21.89
CA GLY A 264 -11.55 12.90 -23.14
C GLY A 264 -12.86 13.64 -23.45
N LYS A 265 -12.83 14.98 -23.44
CA LYS A 265 -14.01 15.84 -23.62
C LYS A 265 -14.83 15.55 -24.89
N HIS A 266 -14.17 15.10 -25.95
CA HIS A 266 -14.78 14.77 -27.24
C HIS A 266 -14.69 13.27 -27.57
N SER A 267 -14.29 12.45 -26.60
CA SER A 267 -14.32 11.00 -26.79
C SER A 267 -15.76 10.52 -26.78
N PRO A 268 -16.20 9.73 -27.78
CA PRO A 268 -17.51 9.07 -27.71
C PRO A 268 -17.59 8.07 -26.54
N ASP A 269 -16.43 7.58 -26.08
CA ASP A 269 -16.30 6.64 -24.97
C ASP A 269 -16.13 7.35 -23.61
N ASN A 270 -16.40 8.65 -23.51
CA ASN A 270 -16.29 9.36 -22.23
C ASN A 270 -17.25 8.76 -21.20
N ASN A 271 -16.69 8.22 -20.11
CA ASN A 271 -17.45 7.48 -19.10
C ASN A 271 -17.38 8.14 -17.72
N VAL A 272 -16.84 9.35 -17.58
CA VAL A 272 -16.58 9.99 -16.27
C VAL A 272 -17.83 10.00 -15.39
N LYS A 273 -18.98 10.43 -15.92
CA LYS A 273 -20.22 10.52 -15.13
C LYS A 273 -20.62 9.16 -14.56
N GLU A 274 -20.65 8.13 -15.40
CA GLU A 274 -21.00 6.77 -14.98
C GLU A 274 -20.03 6.26 -13.90
N ARG A 275 -18.71 6.39 -14.16
CA ARG A 275 -17.67 5.94 -13.23
C ARG A 275 -17.77 6.64 -11.86
N ILE A 276 -17.97 7.95 -11.84
CA ILE A 276 -18.11 8.70 -10.59
C ILE A 276 -19.40 8.34 -9.85
N ASP A 277 -20.53 8.25 -10.55
CA ASP A 277 -21.80 7.88 -9.94
C ASP A 277 -21.74 6.48 -9.30
N THR A 278 -21.16 5.49 -10.00
CA THR A 278 -20.97 4.13 -9.46
C THR A 278 -20.05 4.12 -8.25
N PHE A 279 -18.93 4.85 -8.30
CA PHE A 279 -18.00 4.91 -7.17
C PHE A 279 -18.62 5.55 -5.94
N LEU A 280 -19.36 6.66 -6.12
CA LEU A 280 -20.04 7.35 -5.04
C LEU A 280 -21.17 6.51 -4.44
N ASP A 281 -21.89 5.73 -5.25
CA ASP A 281 -22.90 4.80 -4.76
C ASP A 281 -22.28 3.69 -3.90
N PHE A 282 -21.16 3.12 -4.34
CA PHE A 282 -20.39 2.14 -3.56
C PHE A 282 -19.92 2.74 -2.23
N ALA A 283 -19.25 3.91 -2.26
CA ALA A 283 -18.72 4.56 -1.06
C ALA A 283 -19.84 4.94 -0.08
N LYS A 284 -20.96 5.45 -0.59
CA LYS A 284 -22.13 5.80 0.22
C LYS A 284 -22.75 4.55 0.84
N THR A 285 -22.89 3.47 0.08
CA THR A 285 -23.42 2.20 0.59
C THR A 285 -22.53 1.64 1.68
N GLN A 286 -21.21 1.54 1.43
CA GLN A 286 -20.25 1.09 2.43
C GLN A 286 -20.33 1.94 3.71
N SER A 287 -20.43 3.27 3.59
CA SER A 287 -20.49 4.16 4.75
C SER A 287 -21.66 3.91 5.70
N GLN A 288 -22.75 3.27 5.23
CA GLN A 288 -23.90 2.96 6.08
C GLN A 288 -23.59 1.89 7.12
N TYR A 289 -22.59 1.04 6.88
CA TYR A 289 -22.22 -0.08 7.75
C TYR A 289 -21.12 0.25 8.77
N TYR A 290 -20.50 1.42 8.66
CA TYR A 290 -19.46 1.89 9.58
C TYR A 290 -19.98 3.01 10.49
N ARG A 291 -19.31 3.23 11.63
CA ARG A 291 -19.79 4.16 12.66
C ARG A 291 -19.40 5.60 12.39
N THR A 292 -18.24 5.81 11.79
CA THR A 292 -17.67 7.15 11.59
C THR A 292 -17.92 7.65 10.16
N ASN A 293 -17.56 8.90 9.90
CA ASN A 293 -17.53 9.48 8.56
C ASN A 293 -16.20 9.21 7.83
N ASN A 294 -15.44 8.19 8.23
CA ASN A 294 -14.22 7.74 7.58
C ASN A 294 -14.41 6.28 7.17
N ILE A 295 -14.17 5.99 5.89
CA ILE A 295 -14.16 4.62 5.39
C ILE A 295 -12.88 4.35 4.62
N ILE A 296 -12.36 3.14 4.78
CA ILE A 296 -11.27 2.61 3.97
C ILE A 296 -11.84 1.95 2.70
N ILE A 297 -11.25 2.24 1.55
CA ILE A 297 -11.46 1.48 0.32
C ILE A 297 -10.11 0.96 -0.14
N THR A 298 -9.92 -0.35 -0.06
CA THR A 298 -8.74 -1.05 -0.57
C THR A 298 -8.71 -0.96 -2.08
N MET A 299 -7.68 -0.36 -2.64
CA MET A 299 -7.48 -0.19 -4.08
C MET A 299 -6.33 -1.09 -4.52
N GLY A 300 -6.57 -2.40 -4.53
CA GLY A 300 -5.55 -3.41 -4.78
C GLY A 300 -6.15 -4.82 -4.82
N GLY A 301 -5.26 -5.80 -4.77
CA GLY A 301 -5.54 -7.23 -4.83
C GLY A 301 -4.25 -8.03 -5.02
N ASP A 302 -4.38 -9.34 -5.26
CA ASP A 302 -3.26 -10.26 -5.44
C ASP A 302 -2.34 -9.79 -6.58
N PHE A 303 -1.07 -9.52 -6.26
CA PHE A 303 -0.01 -9.15 -7.21
C PHE A 303 -0.36 -8.02 -8.20
N THR A 304 -1.21 -7.09 -7.75
CA THR A 304 -1.55 -5.87 -8.49
C THR A 304 -0.41 -4.84 -8.41
N TYR A 305 -0.52 -3.75 -9.15
CA TYR A 305 0.52 -2.71 -9.28
C TYR A 305 1.79 -3.16 -10.00
N GLN A 306 1.75 -4.21 -10.83
CA GLN A 306 2.89 -4.55 -11.73
C GLN A 306 3.23 -3.42 -12.71
N ALA A 307 2.27 -2.52 -12.94
CA ALA A 307 2.44 -1.26 -13.64
C ALA A 307 1.71 -0.14 -12.88
N ALA A 308 2.21 0.24 -11.71
CA ALA A 308 1.56 1.16 -10.79
C ALA A 308 1.06 2.48 -11.43
N GLN A 309 1.75 3.00 -12.44
CA GLN A 309 1.33 4.18 -13.19
C GLN A 309 -0.05 4.04 -13.84
N VAL A 310 -0.46 2.84 -14.25
CA VAL A 310 -1.79 2.59 -14.84
C VAL A 310 -2.86 2.75 -13.77
N TYR A 311 -2.61 2.20 -12.59
CA TYR A 311 -3.51 2.29 -11.44
C TYR A 311 -3.67 3.75 -11.00
N TYR A 312 -2.54 4.40 -10.70
CA TYR A 312 -2.53 5.78 -10.20
C TYR A 312 -3.11 6.78 -11.20
N LYS A 313 -2.89 6.61 -12.51
CA LYS A 313 -3.49 7.51 -13.51
C LYS A 313 -5.02 7.53 -13.45
N ASN A 314 -5.65 6.42 -13.07
CA ASN A 314 -7.09 6.35 -12.89
C ASN A 314 -7.50 6.87 -11.51
N LEU A 315 -6.74 6.57 -10.44
CA LEU A 315 -6.99 7.14 -9.12
C LEU A 315 -6.93 8.67 -9.12
N ASP A 316 -5.95 9.26 -9.81
CA ASP A 316 -5.81 10.72 -9.95
C ASP A 316 -7.07 11.34 -10.60
N LYS A 317 -7.65 10.66 -11.60
CA LYS A 317 -8.90 11.10 -12.25
C LYS A 317 -10.12 10.90 -11.36
N LEU A 318 -10.12 9.87 -10.53
CA LEU A 318 -11.21 9.58 -9.59
C LEU A 318 -11.27 10.58 -8.45
N ILE A 319 -10.12 11.06 -7.97
CA ILE A 319 -9.99 11.99 -6.84
C ILE A 319 -10.30 13.44 -7.26
N ARG A 320 -10.00 13.82 -8.50
CA ARG A 320 -10.10 15.19 -9.02
C ARG A 320 -11.55 15.65 -9.24
#